data_AF-A0A7Y3DYT6-F1
#
_entry.id   AF-A0A7Y3DYT6-F1
#
_cell.length_a   1.000
_cell.length_b   1.000
_cell.length_c   1.000
_cell.angle_alpha   90.00
_cell.angle_beta   90.00
_cell.angle_gamma   90.00
#
_symmetry.space_group_name_H-M   'P 1'
#
loop_
_entity.id
_entity.type
_entity.pdbx_description
1 polymer ?
#
loop_
_entity_poly.entity_id
_entity_poly.type
_entity_poly.pdbx_seq_one_letter_code
_entity_poly.pdbx_strand_id
1 'polypeptide(L)'
;AAGGGFVARMDADDIANADRLEKQLRYLDLHPEIAICGACVEIFSDTGVGGGNARYQSWLNACKTPGQIQRELFIESPIPNPTAFFRREAIERLGGYDDPDWPEDYDLYLRADALGLKMGKPDDVLLRWRDHGGRLTRTDPRYRLERFQAAKARFLARGRVPPGAQVLIWGAGPTGRLMHDLLRKEGVDIRGFLEVHPRRIGGEKRGLPVWHFKQLAEFGDAFVLVAVGAVGARDKIRGYMRRIGREEGADYLFVA
;
A
#
# COMPACT_ATOMS: atom_id res chain seq x y z
N ALA A 1 -15.57 -20.00 16.14
CA ALA A 1 -16.36 -18.88 15.60
C ALA A 1 -16.41 -17.76 16.63
N ALA A 2 -16.25 -16.50 16.21
CA ALA A 2 -16.47 -15.34 17.08
C ALA A 2 -17.94 -14.93 17.02
N GLY A 3 -18.56 -14.56 18.15
CA GLY A 3 -19.98 -14.17 18.25
C GLY A 3 -20.24 -12.68 18.53
N GLY A 4 -19.21 -11.88 18.80
CA GLY A 4 -19.36 -10.44 19.14
C GLY A 4 -19.56 -9.54 17.93
N GLY A 5 -19.98 -8.28 18.15
CA GLY A 5 -20.16 -7.27 17.09
C GLY A 5 -18.86 -6.79 16.42
N PHE A 6 -17.72 -7.18 16.97
CA PHE A 6 -16.39 -6.87 16.45
C PHE A 6 -15.54 -8.14 16.36
N VAL A 7 -14.56 -8.13 15.46
CA VAL A 7 -13.60 -9.22 15.26
C VAL A 7 -12.18 -8.68 15.37
N ALA A 8 -11.38 -9.23 16.28
CA ALA A 8 -9.97 -8.88 16.46
C ALA A 8 -9.07 -9.97 15.89
N ARG A 9 -8.12 -9.59 15.03
CA ARG A 9 -7.02 -10.45 14.60
C ARG A 9 -5.87 -10.35 15.62
N MET A 10 -5.20 -11.46 15.88
CA MET A 10 -3.99 -11.53 16.70
C MET A 10 -3.13 -12.70 16.23
N ASP A 11 -1.85 -12.46 16.01
CA ASP A 11 -0.88 -13.53 15.72
C ASP A 11 -0.30 -14.09 17.02
N ALA A 12 0.01 -15.38 17.04
CA ALA A 12 0.35 -16.11 18.28
C ALA A 12 1.74 -15.75 18.84
N ASP A 13 2.59 -15.12 18.05
CA ASP A 13 3.97 -14.75 18.35
C ASP A 13 4.12 -13.27 18.80
N ASP A 14 3.03 -12.49 18.73
CA ASP A 14 2.97 -11.08 19.10
C ASP A 14 2.52 -10.84 20.54
N ILE A 15 2.72 -9.62 21.02
CA ILE A 15 2.30 -9.19 22.37
C ILE A 15 1.35 -8.01 22.23
N ALA A 16 0.07 -8.22 22.52
CA ALA A 16 -0.91 -7.14 22.59
C ALA A 16 -0.76 -6.38 23.91
N ASN A 17 -0.90 -5.05 23.86
CA ASN A 17 -1.02 -4.24 25.07
C ASN A 17 -2.36 -4.54 25.76
N ALA A 18 -2.38 -4.45 27.09
CA ALA A 18 -3.54 -4.80 27.90
C ALA A 18 -4.79 -3.96 27.56
N ASP A 19 -4.59 -2.73 27.08
CA ASP A 19 -5.62 -1.76 26.70
C ASP A 19 -5.94 -1.76 25.19
N ARG A 20 -5.37 -2.68 24.40
CA ARG A 20 -5.54 -2.71 22.93
C ARG A 20 -7.01 -2.70 22.52
N LEU A 21 -7.78 -3.68 23.00
CA LEU A 21 -9.17 -3.86 22.56
C LEU A 21 -10.05 -2.69 23.00
N GLU A 22 -9.83 -2.17 24.21
CA GLU A 22 -10.55 -1.00 24.73
C GLU A 22 -10.31 0.22 23.85
N LYS A 23 -9.04 0.51 23.51
CA LYS A 23 -8.69 1.68 22.70
C LYS A 23 -9.14 1.56 21.25
N GLN A 24 -9.04 0.39 20.63
CA GLN A 24 -9.54 0.19 19.27
C GLN A 24 -11.08 0.23 19.21
N LEU A 25 -11.78 -0.29 20.22
CA LEU A 25 -13.23 -0.16 20.34
C LEU A 25 -13.64 1.30 20.48
N ARG A 26 -13.04 2.03 21.43
CA ARG A 26 -13.30 3.46 21.62
C ARG A 26 -13.04 4.26 20.34
N TYR A 27 -11.97 3.93 19.60
CA TYR A 27 -11.68 4.56 18.31
C TYR A 27 -12.81 4.32 17.31
N LEU A 28 -13.27 3.08 17.15
CA LEU A 28 -14.39 2.78 16.25
C LEU A 28 -15.70 3.45 16.71
N ASP A 29 -15.96 3.56 18.00
CA ASP A 29 -17.16 4.25 18.51
C ASP A 29 -17.15 5.74 18.19
N LEU A 30 -15.98 6.39 18.26
CA LEU A 30 -15.79 7.80 17.89
C LEU A 30 -15.75 8.04 16.39
N HIS A 31 -15.51 7.00 15.59
CA HIS A 31 -15.37 7.06 14.15
C HIS A 31 -16.30 6.04 13.45
N PRO A 32 -17.62 6.29 13.43
CA PRO A 32 -18.61 5.39 12.85
C PRO A 32 -18.39 5.10 11.36
N GLU A 33 -17.70 5.99 10.64
CA GLU A 33 -17.34 5.82 9.24
C GLU A 33 -16.22 4.83 8.98
N ILE A 34 -15.45 4.44 10.01
CA ILE A 34 -14.34 3.50 9.91
C ILE A 34 -14.86 2.08 10.04
N ALA A 35 -14.58 1.26 9.03
CA ALA A 35 -14.97 -0.14 8.96
C ALA A 35 -13.90 -1.08 9.55
N ILE A 36 -12.63 -0.70 9.42
CA ILE A 36 -11.48 -1.49 9.86
C ILE A 36 -10.51 -0.59 10.64
N CYS A 37 -10.24 -0.97 11.88
CA CYS A 37 -9.28 -0.30 12.75
C CYS A 37 -8.00 -1.14 12.84
N GLY A 38 -6.84 -0.53 12.59
CA GLY A 38 -5.54 -1.11 12.95
C GLY A 38 -5.01 -0.50 14.24
N ALA A 39 -3.70 -0.62 14.48
CA ALA A 39 -3.01 0.13 15.54
C ALA A 39 -1.57 0.47 15.15
N CYS A 40 -0.97 1.44 15.83
CA CYS A 40 0.48 1.61 15.77
C CYS A 40 1.16 0.43 16.47
N VAL A 41 2.38 0.12 16.03
CA VAL A 41 3.15 -1.03 16.52
C VAL A 41 4.54 -0.62 16.97
N GLU A 42 5.11 -1.42 17.87
CA GLU A 42 6.54 -1.43 18.19
C GLU A 42 7.12 -2.75 17.69
N ILE A 43 8.02 -2.71 16.71
CA ILE A 43 8.70 -3.91 16.23
C ILE A 43 9.79 -4.28 17.22
N PHE A 44 9.85 -5.55 17.60
CA PHE A 44 10.91 -6.08 18.45
C PHE A 44 11.44 -7.42 17.91
N SER A 45 12.67 -7.76 18.28
CA SER A 45 13.32 -9.01 17.86
C SER A 45 14.32 -9.44 18.91
N ASP A 46 14.49 -10.76 19.08
CA ASP A 46 15.47 -11.34 19.99
C ASP A 46 16.92 -11.06 19.53
N THR A 47 17.12 -10.78 18.24
CA THR A 47 18.43 -10.43 17.65
C THR A 47 18.60 -8.92 17.44
N GLY A 48 17.70 -8.10 17.99
CA GLY A 48 17.66 -6.66 17.78
C GLY A 48 16.96 -6.22 16.49
N VAL A 49 16.62 -4.93 16.43
CA VAL A 49 15.84 -4.32 15.33
C VAL A 49 16.78 -3.53 14.42
N GLY A 50 16.93 -3.98 13.18
CA GLY A 50 17.75 -3.28 12.18
C GLY A 50 17.10 -1.99 11.65
N GLY A 51 17.90 -1.11 11.03
CA GLY A 51 17.43 0.18 10.53
C GLY A 51 16.33 0.11 9.45
N GLY A 52 16.21 -1.01 8.73
CA GLY A 52 15.10 -1.26 7.81
C GLY A 52 13.75 -1.35 8.54
N ASN A 53 13.70 -2.14 9.61
CA ASN A 53 12.50 -2.30 10.44
C ASN A 53 12.13 -0.99 11.14
N ALA A 54 13.11 -0.23 11.64
CA ALA A 54 12.84 1.07 12.26
C ALA A 54 12.17 2.07 11.29
N ARG A 55 12.65 2.15 10.04
CA ARG A 55 12.01 2.96 9.01
C ARG A 55 10.61 2.46 8.66
N TYR A 56 10.44 1.14 8.57
CA TYR A 56 9.15 0.52 8.28
C TYR A 56 8.12 0.79 9.38
N GLN A 57 8.50 0.65 10.65
CA GLN A 57 7.67 1.01 11.81
C GLN A 57 7.28 2.49 11.76
N SER A 58 8.23 3.38 11.49
CA SER A 58 7.95 4.82 11.39
C SER A 58 6.94 5.13 10.29
N TRP A 59 7.09 4.50 9.11
CA TRP A 59 6.13 4.65 8.01
C TRP A 59 4.75 4.09 8.39
N LEU A 60 4.67 2.89 8.95
CA LEU A 60 3.41 2.29 9.41
C LEU A 60 2.68 3.20 10.40
N ASN A 61 3.38 3.66 11.44
CA ASN A 61 2.78 4.48 12.50
C ASN A 61 2.43 5.90 12.02
N ALA A 62 2.92 6.35 10.86
CA ALA A 62 2.52 7.61 10.24
C ALA A 62 1.21 7.50 9.43
N CYS A 63 0.85 6.30 8.95
CA CYS A 63 -0.31 6.07 8.08
C CYS A 63 -1.58 5.84 8.90
N LYS A 64 -2.22 6.86 9.48
CA LYS A 64 -3.27 6.65 10.51
C LYS A 64 -4.70 6.97 10.03
N THR A 65 -4.86 7.98 9.19
CA THR A 65 -6.18 8.42 8.72
C THR A 65 -6.61 7.66 7.46
N PRO A 66 -7.91 7.63 7.12
CA PRO A 66 -8.39 6.99 5.88
C PRO A 66 -7.66 7.46 4.63
N GLY A 67 -7.47 8.77 4.47
CA GLY A 67 -6.76 9.33 3.32
C GLY A 67 -5.27 8.98 3.30
N GLN A 68 -4.61 8.88 4.46
CA GLN A 68 -3.22 8.42 4.53
C GLN A 68 -3.12 6.95 4.15
N ILE A 69 -3.95 6.09 4.77
CA ILE A 69 -3.97 4.66 4.51
C ILE A 69 -4.25 4.37 3.04
N GLN A 70 -5.27 5.00 2.46
CA GLN A 70 -5.63 4.82 1.06
C GLN A 70 -4.48 5.21 0.10
N ARG A 71 -3.83 6.36 0.32
CA ARG A 71 -2.71 6.81 -0.52
C ARG A 71 -1.51 5.86 -0.44
N GLU A 72 -1.26 5.33 0.75
CA GLU A 72 -0.08 4.50 1.03
C GLU A 72 -0.34 3.01 0.75
N LEU A 73 -1.59 2.60 0.54
CA LEU A 73 -2.01 1.22 0.31
C LEU A 73 -1.32 0.56 -0.89
N PHE A 74 -0.99 1.32 -1.94
CA PHE A 74 -0.31 0.79 -3.12
C PHE A 74 1.22 0.84 -3.00
N ILE A 75 1.76 1.46 -1.94
CA ILE A 75 3.18 1.37 -1.61
C ILE A 75 3.45 0.05 -0.87
N GLU A 76 2.69 -0.23 0.18
CA GLU A 76 2.77 -1.44 1.01
C GLU A 76 1.51 -1.56 1.87
N SER A 77 1.30 -2.67 2.58
CA SER A 77 0.17 -2.83 3.50
C SER A 77 0.29 -1.90 4.73
N PRO A 78 -0.60 -0.89 4.91
CA PRO A 78 -0.48 0.13 5.96
C PRO A 78 -1.13 -0.28 7.29
N ILE A 79 -1.87 -1.40 7.30
CA ILE A 79 -2.46 -2.01 8.49
C ILE A 79 -1.67 -3.28 8.81
N PRO A 80 -0.90 -3.31 9.92
CA PRO A 80 -0.29 -4.54 10.38
C PRO A 80 -1.40 -5.54 10.71
N ASN A 81 -1.45 -6.67 9.99
CA ASN A 81 -2.50 -7.68 10.14
C ASN A 81 -2.80 -8.12 11.59
N PRO A 82 -1.81 -8.35 12.48
CA PRO A 82 -2.09 -8.73 13.87
C PRO A 82 -2.77 -7.62 14.68
N THR A 83 -2.85 -6.38 14.16
CA THR A 83 -3.59 -5.28 14.80
C THR A 83 -5.02 -5.13 14.30
N ALA A 84 -5.42 -5.83 13.23
CA ALA A 84 -6.68 -5.59 12.57
C ALA A 84 -7.88 -5.87 13.50
N PHE A 85 -8.79 -4.91 13.55
CA PHE A 85 -10.00 -4.92 14.36
C PHE A 85 -11.17 -4.44 13.51
N PHE A 86 -12.11 -5.34 13.24
CA PHE A 86 -13.17 -5.14 12.27
C PHE A 86 -14.50 -4.93 12.97
N ARG A 87 -15.34 -4.05 12.41
CA ARG A 87 -16.79 -4.21 12.59
C ARG A 87 -17.19 -5.55 11.97
N ARG A 88 -18.06 -6.32 12.61
CA ARG A 88 -18.54 -7.61 12.09
C ARG A 88 -19.10 -7.47 10.67
N GLU A 89 -19.96 -6.48 10.45
CA GLU A 89 -20.57 -6.24 9.14
C GLU A 89 -19.54 -5.96 8.04
N ALA A 90 -18.39 -5.37 8.38
CA ALA A 90 -17.35 -5.05 7.41
C ALA A 90 -16.62 -6.33 6.95
N ILE A 91 -16.25 -7.21 7.88
CA ILE A 91 -15.59 -8.48 7.53
C ILE A 91 -16.55 -9.44 6.83
N GLU A 92 -17.84 -9.43 7.19
CA GLU A 92 -18.89 -10.19 6.51
C GLU A 92 -19.13 -9.67 5.08
N ARG A 93 -19.18 -8.35 4.88
CA ARG A 93 -19.26 -7.74 3.55
C ARG A 93 -18.03 -8.04 2.68
N LEU A 94 -16.88 -8.24 3.29
CA LEU A 94 -15.66 -8.68 2.61
C LEU A 94 -15.64 -10.19 2.31
N GLY A 95 -16.52 -10.99 2.91
CA GLY A 95 -16.45 -12.45 2.82
C GLY A 95 -15.28 -13.07 3.61
N GLY A 96 -14.59 -12.30 4.46
CA GLY A 96 -13.41 -12.76 5.18
C GLY A 96 -12.12 -12.75 4.35
N TYR A 97 -11.13 -13.53 4.82
CA TYR A 97 -9.88 -13.77 4.11
C TYR A 97 -10.10 -14.77 2.98
N ASP A 98 -9.58 -14.43 1.80
CA ASP A 98 -9.54 -15.34 0.64
C ASP A 98 -8.16 -16.03 0.57
N ASP A 99 -8.00 -16.98 -0.36
CA ASP A 99 -6.74 -17.68 -0.61
C ASP A 99 -6.11 -17.32 -1.98
N PRO A 100 -5.70 -16.06 -2.21
CA PRO A 100 -5.09 -15.66 -3.48
C PRO A 100 -3.63 -16.12 -3.60
N ASP A 101 -3.06 -15.96 -4.80
CA ASP A 101 -1.63 -16.19 -5.08
C ASP A 101 -0.68 -15.13 -4.50
N TRP A 102 -1.19 -14.22 -3.66
CA TRP A 102 -0.48 -13.11 -3.01
C TRP A 102 -0.91 -13.05 -1.54
N PRO A 103 -0.40 -12.11 -0.72
CA PRO A 103 -0.71 -12.08 0.70
C PRO A 103 -2.21 -11.87 0.97
N GLU A 104 -2.81 -12.79 1.74
CA GLU A 104 -4.24 -12.80 2.07
C GLU A 104 -4.69 -11.53 2.83
N ASP A 105 -3.81 -11.00 3.68
CA ASP A 105 -4.05 -9.81 4.49
C ASP A 105 -4.03 -8.56 3.62
N TYR A 106 -3.04 -8.46 2.72
CA TYR A 106 -2.97 -7.34 1.79
C TYR A 106 -4.15 -7.33 0.80
N ASP A 107 -4.54 -8.51 0.30
CA ASP A 107 -5.74 -8.67 -0.53
C ASP A 107 -7.00 -8.15 0.16
N LEU A 108 -7.20 -8.50 1.43
CA LEU A 108 -8.34 -8.06 2.23
C LEU A 108 -8.43 -6.53 2.29
N TYR A 109 -7.29 -5.84 2.52
CA TYR A 109 -7.27 -4.37 2.59
C TYR A 109 -7.46 -3.71 1.22
N LEU A 110 -6.96 -4.32 0.14
CA LEU A 110 -7.22 -3.88 -1.23
C LEU A 110 -8.70 -4.02 -1.62
N ARG A 111 -9.35 -5.13 -1.22
CA ARG A 111 -10.80 -5.31 -1.38
C ARG A 111 -11.60 -4.33 -0.55
N ALA A 112 -11.19 -4.07 0.68
CA ALA A 112 -11.83 -3.06 1.53
C ALA A 112 -11.80 -1.68 0.88
N ASP A 113 -10.63 -1.27 0.38
CA ASP A 113 -10.47 -0.01 -0.35
C ASP A 113 -11.34 0.04 -1.63
N ALA A 114 -11.37 -1.04 -2.41
CA ALA A 114 -12.20 -1.15 -3.62
C ALA A 114 -13.71 -1.06 -3.33
N LEU A 115 -14.15 -1.49 -2.13
CA LEU A 115 -15.53 -1.37 -1.67
C LEU A 115 -15.85 -0.02 -1.00
N GLY A 116 -14.88 0.89 -0.93
CA GLY A 116 -15.00 2.19 -0.27
C GLY A 116 -15.03 2.11 1.26
N LEU A 117 -14.59 0.99 1.84
CA LEU A 117 -14.51 0.83 3.29
C LEU A 117 -13.33 1.64 3.84
N LYS A 118 -13.61 2.58 4.74
CA LYS A 118 -12.57 3.41 5.34
C LYS A 118 -11.83 2.63 6.43
N MET A 119 -10.52 2.82 6.45
CA MET A 119 -9.61 2.21 7.41
C MET A 119 -8.95 3.31 8.25
N GLY A 120 -8.69 3.05 9.52
CA GLY A 120 -8.12 4.03 10.43
C GLY A 120 -7.31 3.40 11.56
N LYS A 121 -6.51 4.20 12.27
CA LYS A 121 -5.75 3.77 13.44
C LYS A 121 -5.77 4.84 14.53
N PRO A 122 -5.85 4.45 15.82
CA PRO A 122 -5.53 5.35 16.91
C PRO A 122 -4.03 5.68 16.90
N ASP A 123 -3.64 6.73 17.63
CA ASP A 123 -2.24 7.18 17.73
C ASP A 123 -1.39 6.22 18.58
N ASP A 124 -2.02 5.51 19.51
CA ASP A 124 -1.38 4.61 20.46
C ASP A 124 -0.68 3.43 19.78
N VAL A 125 0.52 3.11 20.28
CA VAL A 125 1.14 1.80 20.07
C VAL A 125 0.39 0.79 20.92
N LEU A 126 -0.27 -0.19 20.29
CA LEU A 126 -1.14 -1.17 20.99
C LEU A 126 -0.68 -2.62 20.82
N LEU A 127 0.39 -2.85 20.05
CA LEU A 127 0.92 -4.17 19.81
C LEU A 127 2.43 -4.10 19.62
N ARG A 128 3.14 -4.97 20.32
CA ARG A 128 4.55 -5.25 20.06
C ARG A 128 4.60 -6.36 19.03
N TRP A 129 5.16 -6.06 17.87
CA TRP A 129 5.18 -6.91 16.69
C TRP A 129 6.51 -7.66 16.62
N ARG A 130 6.48 -8.97 16.77
CA ARG A 130 7.69 -9.78 16.77
C ARG A 130 8.25 -9.90 15.36
N ASP A 131 9.55 -9.68 15.24
CA ASP A 131 10.30 -9.92 14.02
C ASP A 131 11.29 -11.07 14.22
N HIS A 132 11.16 -12.12 13.40
CA HIS A 132 12.04 -13.30 13.43
C HIS A 132 12.08 -13.98 12.06
N GLY A 133 13.05 -14.86 11.81
CA GLY A 133 13.28 -15.42 10.47
C GLY A 133 12.17 -16.33 9.93
N GLY A 134 11.33 -16.88 10.81
CA GLY A 134 10.29 -17.85 10.45
C GLY A 134 8.94 -17.25 10.02
N ARG A 135 8.80 -15.92 10.02
CA ARG A 135 7.55 -15.25 9.66
C ARG A 135 7.16 -15.54 8.21
N LEU A 136 5.86 -15.68 7.94
CA LEU A 136 5.35 -15.92 6.58
C LEU A 136 5.80 -14.84 5.60
N THR A 137 5.89 -13.59 6.04
CA THR A 137 6.43 -12.46 5.25
C THR A 137 7.87 -12.68 4.76
N ARG A 138 8.61 -13.63 5.34
CA ARG A 138 9.99 -13.98 4.98
C ARG A 138 10.11 -15.33 4.28
N THR A 139 9.21 -16.27 4.58
CA THR A 139 9.35 -17.67 4.18
C THR A 139 8.36 -18.08 3.09
N ASP A 140 7.17 -17.47 3.06
CA ASP A 140 6.11 -17.86 2.15
C ASP A 140 6.27 -17.18 0.77
N PRO A 141 6.25 -17.94 -0.34
CA PRO A 141 6.41 -17.40 -1.69
C PRO A 141 5.34 -16.37 -2.09
N ARG A 142 4.18 -16.33 -1.42
CA ARG A 142 3.12 -15.33 -1.62
C ARG A 142 3.56 -13.92 -1.21
N TYR A 143 4.55 -13.78 -0.33
CA TYR A 143 5.06 -12.48 0.12
C TYR A 143 6.22 -11.95 -0.74
N ARG A 144 6.53 -12.60 -1.86
CA ARG A 144 7.52 -12.09 -2.81
C ARG A 144 7.05 -10.78 -3.45
N LEU A 145 8.00 -9.92 -3.80
CA LEU A 145 7.74 -8.62 -4.42
C LEU A 145 6.82 -8.73 -5.63
N GLU A 146 7.00 -9.75 -6.47
CA GLU A 146 6.20 -9.97 -7.67
C GLU A 146 4.72 -10.22 -7.37
N ARG A 147 4.44 -10.87 -6.23
CA ARG A 147 3.07 -11.17 -5.80
C ARG A 147 2.38 -9.93 -5.23
N PHE A 148 3.09 -9.14 -4.42
CA PHE A 148 2.62 -7.82 -3.99
C PHE A 148 2.33 -6.90 -5.19
N GLN A 149 3.23 -6.86 -6.17
CA GLN A 149 3.03 -6.04 -7.37
C GLN A 149 1.89 -6.55 -8.24
N ALA A 150 1.66 -7.87 -8.31
CA ALA A 150 0.52 -8.44 -9.02
C ALA A 150 -0.81 -8.04 -8.37
N ALA A 151 -0.91 -8.09 -7.03
CA ALA A 151 -2.07 -7.59 -6.30
C ALA A 151 -2.31 -6.11 -6.58
N LYS A 152 -1.26 -5.27 -6.47
CA LYS A 152 -1.36 -3.83 -6.80
C LYS A 152 -1.86 -3.60 -8.21
N ALA A 153 -1.25 -4.24 -9.22
CA ALA A 153 -1.65 -4.05 -10.61
C ALA A 153 -3.12 -4.42 -10.85
N ARG A 154 -3.57 -5.54 -10.26
CA ARG A 154 -4.96 -6.02 -10.31
C ARG A 154 -5.95 -4.99 -9.78
N PHE A 155 -5.70 -4.43 -8.61
CA PHE A 155 -6.61 -3.45 -8.00
C PHE A 155 -6.47 -2.05 -8.59
N LEU A 156 -5.27 -1.66 -9.02
CA LEU A 156 -5.05 -0.41 -9.75
C LEU A 156 -5.85 -0.38 -11.05
N ALA A 157 -5.72 -1.42 -11.87
CA ALA A 157 -6.38 -1.51 -13.17
C ALA A 157 -7.91 -1.49 -13.07
N ARG A 158 -8.48 -2.03 -11.98
CA ARG A 158 -9.93 -2.17 -11.81
C ARG A 158 -10.61 -1.00 -11.10
N GLY A 159 -9.86 -0.21 -10.32
CA GLY A 159 -10.48 0.80 -9.46
C GLY A 159 -9.73 2.11 -9.28
N ARG A 160 -8.46 2.22 -9.69
CA ARG A 160 -7.66 3.44 -9.48
C ARG A 160 -7.18 4.11 -10.74
N VAL A 161 -6.86 3.35 -11.78
CA VAL A 161 -6.57 3.92 -13.10
C VAL A 161 -7.91 4.36 -13.70
N PRO A 162 -8.08 5.65 -14.04
CA PRO A 162 -9.33 6.11 -14.64
C PRO A 162 -9.57 5.40 -15.99
N PRO A 163 -10.82 5.07 -16.34
CA PRO A 163 -11.14 4.44 -17.63
C PRO A 163 -10.63 5.29 -18.80
N GLY A 164 -9.89 4.67 -19.72
CA GLY A 164 -9.33 5.36 -20.89
C GLY A 164 -8.13 6.27 -20.60
N ALA A 165 -7.64 6.34 -19.36
CA ALA A 165 -6.47 7.14 -19.02
C ALA A 165 -5.23 6.66 -19.77
N GLN A 166 -4.44 7.61 -20.27
CA GLN A 166 -3.08 7.33 -20.71
C GLN A 166 -2.18 7.19 -19.49
N VAL A 167 -1.63 6.00 -19.26
CA VAL A 167 -0.80 5.75 -18.07
C VAL A 167 0.68 5.93 -18.38
N LEU A 168 1.37 6.70 -17.55
CA LEU A 168 2.82 6.81 -17.52
C LEU A 168 3.37 6.16 -16.27
N ILE A 169 4.49 5.44 -16.39
CA ILE A 169 5.19 4.89 -15.23
C ILE A 169 6.40 5.76 -14.93
N TRP A 170 6.41 6.44 -13.79
CA TRP A 170 7.60 7.12 -13.32
C TRP A 170 8.53 6.11 -12.66
N GLY A 171 9.67 5.85 -13.31
CA GLY A 171 10.73 4.97 -12.85
C GLY A 171 10.94 3.77 -13.78
N ALA A 172 11.89 3.87 -14.70
CA ALA A 172 12.20 2.81 -15.68
C ALA A 172 13.08 1.65 -15.11
N GLY A 173 13.13 1.50 -13.78
CA GLY A 173 13.91 0.49 -13.06
C GLY A 173 13.24 -0.90 -13.05
N PRO A 174 13.81 -1.89 -12.32
CA PRO A 174 13.21 -3.21 -12.18
C PRO A 174 11.75 -3.16 -11.72
N THR A 175 11.44 -2.37 -10.68
CA THR A 175 10.07 -2.22 -10.15
C THR A 175 9.09 -1.66 -11.19
N GLY A 176 9.45 -0.58 -11.88
CA GLY A 176 8.57 -0.02 -12.91
C GLY A 176 8.39 -0.90 -14.14
N ARG A 177 9.42 -1.66 -14.54
CA ARG A 177 9.28 -2.66 -15.62
C ARG A 177 8.36 -3.81 -15.23
N LEU A 178 8.47 -4.30 -13.99
CA LEU A 178 7.57 -5.32 -13.46
C LEU A 178 6.13 -4.80 -13.41
N MET A 179 5.92 -3.59 -12.89
CA MET A 179 4.61 -2.94 -12.86
C MET A 179 4.03 -2.76 -14.27
N HIS A 180 4.83 -2.35 -15.25
CA HIS A 180 4.42 -2.31 -16.66
C HIS A 180 3.92 -3.68 -17.13
N ASP A 181 4.72 -4.72 -16.94
CA ASP A 181 4.40 -6.07 -17.44
C ASP A 181 3.12 -6.63 -16.80
N LEU A 182 2.87 -6.29 -15.52
CA LEU A 182 1.66 -6.70 -14.79
C LEU A 182 0.43 -5.89 -15.21
N LEU A 183 0.54 -4.56 -15.32
CA LEU A 183 -0.57 -3.71 -15.74
C LEU A 183 -1.03 -4.01 -17.17
N ARG A 184 -0.09 -4.32 -18.08
CA ARG A 184 -0.45 -4.74 -19.43
C ARG A 184 -1.22 -6.07 -19.45
N LYS A 185 -0.93 -6.99 -18.54
CA LYS A 185 -1.71 -8.24 -18.39
C LYS A 185 -3.13 -7.96 -17.89
N GLU A 186 -3.32 -6.89 -17.11
CA GLU A 186 -4.62 -6.43 -16.65
C GLU A 186 -5.33 -5.50 -17.67
N GLY A 187 -4.75 -5.33 -18.87
CA GLY A 187 -5.36 -4.57 -19.97
C GLY A 187 -5.17 -3.05 -19.90
N VAL A 188 -4.28 -2.55 -19.03
CA VAL A 188 -3.98 -1.12 -18.94
C VAL A 188 -3.05 -0.68 -20.06
N ASP A 189 -3.40 0.40 -20.75
CA ASP A 189 -2.57 1.01 -21.79
C ASP A 189 -1.47 1.89 -21.17
N ILE A 190 -0.21 1.51 -21.40
CA ILE A 190 0.96 2.22 -20.88
C ILE A 190 1.62 2.98 -22.03
N ARG A 191 1.64 4.32 -21.93
CA ARG A 191 2.20 5.21 -22.95
C ARG A 191 3.73 5.25 -22.92
N GLY A 192 4.34 5.05 -21.76
CA GLY A 192 5.78 4.98 -21.61
C GLY A 192 6.27 5.29 -20.20
N PHE A 193 7.55 5.64 -20.09
CA PHE A 193 8.21 5.82 -18.80
C PHE A 193 8.73 7.24 -18.61
N LEU A 194 8.75 7.69 -17.36
CA LEU A 194 9.45 8.92 -16.93
C LEU A 194 10.70 8.54 -16.15
N GLU A 195 11.79 9.30 -16.33
CA GLU A 195 13.03 9.12 -15.59
C GLU A 195 13.77 10.40 -15.21
N VAL A 196 14.63 10.28 -14.19
CA VAL A 196 15.62 11.27 -13.77
C VAL A 196 17.05 10.90 -14.20
N HIS A 197 17.37 9.62 -14.40
CA HIS A 197 18.73 9.20 -14.70
C HIS A 197 19.09 9.45 -16.18
N PRO A 198 20.10 10.30 -16.49
CA PRO A 198 20.35 10.79 -17.85
C PRO A 198 20.61 9.67 -18.86
N ARG A 199 21.31 8.61 -18.44
CA ARG A 199 21.59 7.44 -19.31
C ARG A 199 20.35 6.65 -19.77
N ARG A 200 19.17 6.88 -19.18
CA ARG A 200 17.93 6.17 -19.55
C ARG A 200 17.00 7.03 -20.39
N ILE A 201 17.15 8.35 -20.34
CA ILE A 201 16.28 9.31 -21.02
C ILE A 201 16.59 9.30 -22.52
N GLY A 202 15.54 9.41 -23.34
CA GLY A 202 15.63 9.37 -24.81
C GLY A 202 15.79 7.97 -25.41
N GLY A 203 15.92 6.95 -24.57
CA GLY A 203 15.91 5.55 -24.99
C GLY A 203 14.52 4.92 -24.88
N GLU A 204 14.50 3.59 -24.94
CA GLU A 204 13.28 2.79 -24.81
C GLU A 204 13.38 1.76 -23.67
N LYS A 205 12.22 1.41 -23.11
CA LYS A 205 12.01 0.25 -22.24
C LYS A 205 10.71 -0.44 -22.62
N ARG A 206 10.77 -1.77 -22.79
CA ARG A 206 9.63 -2.59 -23.22
C ARG A 206 9.00 -2.08 -24.54
N GLY A 207 9.83 -1.54 -25.44
CA GLY A 207 9.40 -0.95 -26.71
C GLY A 207 8.66 0.38 -26.55
N LEU A 208 8.70 1.01 -25.37
CA LEU A 208 8.08 2.29 -25.10
C LEU A 208 9.15 3.36 -24.80
N PRO A 209 8.91 4.62 -25.20
CA PRO A 209 9.83 5.72 -24.95
C PRO A 209 10.03 6.00 -23.45
N VAL A 210 11.21 6.52 -23.14
CA VAL A 210 11.59 6.99 -21.80
C VAL A 210 11.88 8.50 -21.84
N TRP A 211 11.00 9.28 -21.24
CA TRP A 211 11.13 10.74 -21.19
C TRP A 211 11.77 11.23 -19.90
N HIS A 212 12.32 12.44 -19.95
CA HIS A 212 12.72 13.13 -18.74
C HIS A 212 11.46 13.51 -17.93
N PHE A 213 11.47 13.33 -16.61
CA PHE A 213 10.26 13.56 -15.79
C PHE A 213 9.64 14.96 -15.95
N LYS A 214 10.44 15.99 -16.21
CA LYS A 214 9.96 17.37 -16.47
C LYS A 214 9.02 17.46 -17.67
N GLN A 215 9.12 16.53 -18.62
CA GLN A 215 8.25 16.49 -19.80
C GLN A 215 6.83 16.06 -19.42
N LEU A 216 6.56 15.59 -18.19
CA LEU A 216 5.20 15.28 -17.72
C LEU A 216 4.21 16.43 -17.95
N ALA A 217 4.68 17.70 -17.91
CA ALA A 217 3.86 18.87 -18.21
C ALA A 217 3.29 18.88 -19.65
N GLU A 218 3.86 18.12 -20.57
CA GLU A 218 3.42 17.99 -21.96
C GLU A 218 2.35 16.89 -22.14
N PHE A 219 2.11 16.06 -21.11
CA PHE A 219 1.21 14.89 -21.19
C PHE A 219 -0.20 15.15 -20.65
N GLY A 220 -0.69 16.40 -20.71
CA GLY A 220 -2.09 16.74 -20.44
C GLY A 220 -2.60 16.17 -19.11
N ASP A 221 -3.61 15.30 -19.19
CA ASP A 221 -4.29 14.61 -18.10
C ASP A 221 -3.79 13.17 -17.85
N ALA A 222 -2.62 12.79 -18.39
CA ALA A 222 -2.06 11.46 -18.19
C ALA A 222 -1.98 11.10 -16.69
N PHE A 223 -2.33 9.85 -16.38
CA PHE A 223 -2.31 9.30 -15.03
C PHE A 223 -0.93 8.68 -14.75
N VAL A 224 -0.32 9.03 -13.62
CA VAL A 224 1.07 8.62 -13.34
C VAL A 224 1.14 7.59 -12.22
N LEU A 225 1.74 6.44 -12.51
CA LEU A 225 2.10 5.45 -11.51
C LEU A 225 3.58 5.57 -11.16
N VAL A 226 3.87 5.97 -9.93
CA VAL A 226 5.22 6.26 -9.45
C VAL A 226 5.84 5.01 -8.83
N ALA A 227 6.71 4.35 -9.59
CA ALA A 227 7.42 3.13 -9.21
C ALA A 227 8.85 3.42 -8.72
N VAL A 228 9.00 4.42 -7.83
CA VAL A 228 10.29 4.89 -7.29
C VAL A 228 10.34 4.73 -5.76
N GLY A 229 11.04 3.70 -5.28
CA GLY A 229 11.21 3.41 -3.85
C GLY A 229 12.47 3.97 -3.20
N ALA A 230 13.18 4.91 -3.83
CA ALA A 230 14.40 5.49 -3.26
C ALA A 230 14.08 6.39 -2.05
N VAL A 231 14.90 6.33 -1.00
CA VAL A 231 14.71 7.12 0.23
C VAL A 231 14.64 8.61 -0.09
N GLY A 232 13.61 9.29 0.41
CA GLY A 232 13.35 10.72 0.18
C GLY A 232 12.87 11.07 -1.23
N ALA A 233 12.70 10.10 -2.14
CA ALA A 233 12.19 10.37 -3.49
C ALA A 233 10.71 10.74 -3.48
N ARG A 234 9.90 10.09 -2.63
CA ARG A 234 8.45 10.34 -2.57
C ARG A 234 8.12 11.79 -2.23
N ASP A 235 8.79 12.38 -1.24
CA ASP A 235 8.57 13.78 -0.86
C ASP A 235 8.97 14.76 -1.98
N LYS A 236 10.09 14.48 -2.66
CA LYS A 236 10.54 15.27 -3.82
C LYS A 236 9.54 15.19 -4.98
N ILE A 237 9.01 13.99 -5.26
CA ILE A 237 8.02 13.77 -6.31
C ILE A 237 6.70 14.44 -5.95
N ARG A 238 6.21 14.30 -4.72
CA ARG A 238 5.02 15.02 -4.23
C ARG A 238 5.17 16.53 -4.38
N GLY A 239 6.32 17.08 -3.99
CA GLY A 239 6.63 18.50 -4.17
C GLY A 239 6.64 18.94 -5.64
N TYR A 240 7.16 18.10 -6.53
CA TYR A 240 7.10 18.36 -7.97
C TYR A 240 5.67 18.31 -8.52
N MET A 241 4.93 17.23 -8.24
CA MET A 241 3.55 17.04 -8.70
C MET A 241 2.65 18.19 -8.26
N ARG A 242 2.75 18.61 -6.98
CA ARG A 242 2.01 19.78 -6.48
C ARG A 242 2.34 21.06 -7.25
N ARG A 243 3.62 21.29 -7.56
CA ARG A 243 4.06 22.47 -8.31
C ARG A 243 3.53 22.51 -9.74
N ILE A 244 3.28 21.35 -10.35
CA ILE A 244 2.66 21.25 -11.67
C ILE A 244 1.14 21.05 -11.61
N GLY A 245 0.52 21.26 -10.44
CA GLY A 245 -0.94 21.21 -10.27
C GLY A 245 -1.55 19.81 -10.25
N ARG A 246 -0.76 18.77 -10.00
CA ARG A 246 -1.22 17.37 -9.94
C ARG A 246 -1.50 16.92 -8.50
N GLU A 247 -2.60 16.23 -8.30
CA GLU A 247 -3.09 15.75 -7.01
C GLU A 247 -2.89 14.23 -6.83
N GLU A 248 -2.37 13.83 -5.66
CA GLU A 248 -2.17 12.41 -5.32
C GLU A 248 -3.51 11.73 -5.08
N GLY A 249 -3.75 10.61 -5.76
CA GLY A 249 -5.03 9.89 -5.75
C GLY A 249 -5.93 10.21 -6.94
N ALA A 250 -5.81 11.41 -7.52
CA ALA A 250 -6.57 11.82 -8.71
C ALA A 250 -5.74 11.74 -10.00
N ASP A 251 -4.53 12.28 -9.97
CA ASP A 251 -3.63 12.34 -11.13
C ASP A 251 -2.50 11.31 -11.07
N TYR A 252 -2.11 10.91 -9.87
CA TYR A 252 -1.00 9.98 -9.68
C TYR A 252 -1.09 9.20 -8.39
N LEU A 253 -0.43 8.03 -8.37
CA LEU A 253 -0.29 7.18 -7.19
C LEU A 253 1.13 6.63 -7.08
N PHE A 254 1.60 6.45 -5.86
CA PHE A 254 2.83 5.70 -5.60
C PHE A 254 2.55 4.20 -5.56
N VAL A 255 3.43 3.42 -6.16
CA VAL A 255 3.35 1.95 -6.21
C VAL A 255 4.62 1.26 -5.69
N ALA A 256 5.55 2.04 -5.15
CA ALA A 256 6.85 1.60 -4.65
C ALA A 256 7.44 2.53 -3.59
#